data_AF-A0A7J2PYP7-F1
#
_entry.id   AF-A0A7J2PYP7-F1
#
_cell.length_a   1.000
_cell.length_b   1.000
_cell.length_c   1.000
_cell.angle_alpha   90.00
_cell.angle_beta   90.00
_cell.angle_gamma   90.00
#
_symmetry.space_group_name_H-M   'P 1'
#
loop_
_entity.id
_entity.type
_entity.pdbx_description
1 polymer ?
#
loop_
_entity_poly.entity_id
_entity_poly.type
_entity_poly.pdbx_seq_one_letter_code
_entity_poly.pdbx_strand_id
1 'polypeptide(L)'
;MPKPTKEDAALIIQIFGIGAADAEYQKAIMWFFAEMNEKNYDDYKKKYPMGSEGFQNFMKISSYMELVGTLVNREVLSEDLVFEMWGDGDWEKAKPIIYGMRKDLAMPRFLENYEILVKKYPEWAEKNPIKI
;
A
#
# COMPACT_ATOMS: atom_id res chain seq x y z
N MET A 1 0.25 2.45 20.92
CA MET A 1 1.03 3.60 20.44
C MET A 1 0.53 4.90 21.08
N PRO A 2 1.31 5.99 21.07
CA PRO A 2 0.84 7.30 21.49
C PRO A 2 -0.35 7.78 20.65
N LYS A 3 -1.18 8.66 21.23
CA LYS A 3 -2.34 9.25 20.53
C LYS A 3 -1.88 10.05 19.30
N PRO A 4 -2.66 10.07 18.21
CA PRO A 4 -2.36 10.90 17.04
C PRO A 4 -2.15 12.38 17.40
N THR A 5 -1.19 13.00 16.73
CA THR A 5 -0.81 14.40 16.92
C THR A 5 -1.22 15.29 15.74
N LYS A 6 -1.05 16.62 15.87
CA LYS A 6 -1.31 17.55 14.76
C LYS A 6 -0.28 17.38 13.65
N GLU A 7 0.94 16.99 14.01
CA GLU A 7 2.04 16.71 13.10
C GLU A 7 1.74 15.45 12.27
N ASP A 8 1.20 14.39 12.89
CA ASP A 8 0.72 13.20 12.17
C ASP A 8 -0.37 13.56 11.15
N ALA A 9 -1.33 14.39 11.57
CA ALA A 9 -2.42 14.85 10.70
C ALA A 9 -1.88 15.67 9.50
N ALA A 10 -0.92 16.58 9.74
CA ALA A 10 -0.29 17.35 8.69
C ALA A 10 0.45 16.45 7.69
N LEU A 11 1.16 15.42 8.18
CA LEU A 11 1.88 14.47 7.34
C LEU A 11 0.93 13.62 6.48
N ILE A 12 -0.19 13.14 7.04
CA ILE A 12 -1.21 12.42 6.27
C ILE A 12 -1.85 13.32 5.22
N ILE A 13 -2.21 14.56 5.56
CA ILE A 13 -2.77 15.51 4.59
C ILE A 13 -1.79 15.76 3.45
N GLN A 14 -0.49 15.86 3.75
CA GLN A 14 0.54 16.03 2.73
C GLN A 14 0.69 14.77 1.85
N ILE A 15 0.76 13.58 2.45
CA ILE A 15 0.86 12.30 1.72
C ILE A 15 -0.37 12.09 0.83
N PHE A 16 -1.57 12.32 1.35
CA PHE A 16 -2.81 12.25 0.61
C PHE A 16 -2.83 13.29 -0.51
N GLY A 17 -2.47 14.55 -0.21
CA GLY A 17 -2.45 15.64 -1.18
C GLY A 17 -1.50 15.40 -2.36
N ILE A 18 -0.32 14.82 -2.11
CA ILE A 18 0.64 14.45 -3.17
C ILE A 18 0.01 13.40 -4.10
N GLY A 19 -0.61 12.35 -3.54
CA GLY A 19 -1.28 11.32 -4.35
C GLY A 19 -2.50 11.86 -5.08
N ALA A 20 -3.31 12.69 -4.43
CA ALA A 20 -4.52 13.30 -5.00
C ALA A 20 -4.22 14.24 -6.17
N ALA A 21 -3.10 14.97 -6.11
CA ALA A 21 -2.68 15.89 -7.16
C ALA A 21 -1.95 15.22 -8.35
N ASP A 22 -1.41 14.00 -8.17
CA ASP A 22 -0.73 13.27 -9.24
C ASP A 22 -1.75 12.52 -10.12
N ALA A 23 -2.01 13.03 -11.32
CA ALA A 23 -2.91 12.42 -12.30
C ALA A 23 -2.49 10.98 -12.69
N GLU A 24 -1.19 10.69 -12.73
CA GLU A 24 -0.69 9.34 -13.00
C GLU A 24 -0.92 8.41 -11.80
N TYR A 25 -0.85 8.94 -10.58
CA TYR A 25 -1.24 8.17 -9.38
C TYR A 25 -2.73 7.86 -9.38
N GLN A 26 -3.58 8.85 -9.70
CA GLN A 26 -5.03 8.63 -9.82
C GLN A 26 -5.37 7.59 -10.89
N LYS A 27 -4.70 7.66 -12.04
CA LYS A 27 -4.82 6.66 -13.11
C LYS A 27 -4.40 5.26 -12.65
N ALA A 28 -3.29 5.16 -11.92
CA ALA A 28 -2.85 3.89 -11.35
C ALA A 28 -3.90 3.33 -10.39
N ILE A 29 -4.43 4.16 -9.47
CA ILE A 29 -5.49 3.76 -8.54
C ILE A 29 -6.72 3.22 -9.29
N MET A 30 -7.20 3.94 -10.29
CA MET A 30 -8.32 3.48 -11.12
C MET A 30 -8.03 2.13 -11.77
N TRP A 31 -6.84 1.98 -12.38
CA TRP A 31 -6.40 0.73 -12.99
C TRP A 31 -6.32 -0.42 -11.98
N PHE A 32 -5.80 -0.17 -10.78
CA PHE A 32 -5.63 -1.20 -9.76
C PHE A 32 -6.96 -1.74 -9.27
N PHE A 33 -7.96 -0.88 -9.10
CA PHE A 33 -9.29 -1.32 -8.69
C PHE A 33 -10.12 -1.90 -9.83
N ALA A 34 -10.12 -1.27 -11.01
CA ALA A 34 -11.01 -1.63 -12.11
C ALA A 34 -10.44 -2.73 -13.04
N GLU A 35 -9.12 -2.76 -13.26
CA GLU A 35 -8.52 -3.55 -14.34
C GLU A 35 -7.63 -4.69 -13.85
N MET A 36 -6.86 -4.48 -12.78
CA MET A 36 -6.01 -5.52 -12.22
C MET A 36 -6.88 -6.56 -11.50
N ASN A 37 -7.02 -7.75 -12.08
CA ASN A 37 -7.88 -8.82 -11.57
C ASN A 37 -7.13 -10.13 -11.33
N GLU A 38 -5.85 -10.15 -11.68
CA GLU A 38 -4.95 -11.29 -11.60
C GLU A 38 -4.74 -11.68 -10.14
N LYS A 39 -4.93 -12.97 -9.84
CA LYS A 39 -4.86 -13.53 -8.48
C LYS A 39 -3.53 -14.20 -8.17
N ASN A 40 -2.64 -14.28 -9.17
CA ASN A 40 -1.32 -14.85 -9.05
C ASN A 40 -0.32 -14.05 -9.91
N TYR A 41 0.96 -14.21 -9.60
CA TYR A 41 2.02 -13.48 -10.25
C TYR A 41 2.26 -13.88 -11.70
N ASP A 42 2.07 -15.15 -12.08
CA ASP A 42 2.36 -15.61 -13.44
C ASP A 42 1.40 -14.98 -14.45
N ASP A 43 0.10 -14.94 -14.13
CA ASP A 43 -0.92 -14.27 -14.94
C ASP A 43 -0.67 -12.76 -15.02
N TYR A 44 -0.32 -12.14 -13.88
CA TYR A 44 0.06 -10.74 -13.81
C TYR A 44 1.27 -10.44 -14.69
N LYS A 45 2.37 -11.21 -14.58
CA LYS A 45 3.61 -11.00 -15.33
C LYS A 45 3.39 -11.19 -16.83
N LYS A 46 2.51 -12.12 -17.21
CA LYS A 46 2.13 -12.36 -18.60
C LYS A 46 1.37 -11.18 -19.20
N LYS A 47 0.41 -10.62 -18.46
CA LYS A 47 -0.43 -9.51 -18.93
C LYS A 47 0.25 -8.14 -18.82
N TYR A 48 1.01 -7.95 -17.75
CA TYR A 48 1.70 -6.72 -17.38
C TYR A 48 3.20 -6.99 -17.21
N PRO A 49 3.92 -7.31 -18.30
CA PRO A 49 5.36 -7.52 -18.22
C PRO A 49 6.09 -6.26 -17.75
N MET A 50 7.31 -6.42 -17.24
CA MET A 50 8.15 -5.30 -16.82
C MET A 50 8.27 -4.25 -17.94
N GLY A 51 8.03 -2.98 -17.60
CA GLY A 51 8.00 -1.87 -18.57
C GLY A 51 6.62 -1.56 -19.17
N SER A 52 5.63 -2.46 -19.02
CA SER A 52 4.25 -2.17 -19.39
C SER A 52 3.61 -1.13 -18.48
N GLU A 53 2.53 -0.50 -18.94
CA GLU A 53 1.76 0.46 -18.16
C GLU A 53 1.20 -0.15 -16.86
N GLY A 54 0.62 -1.35 -16.90
CA GLY A 54 0.12 -2.02 -15.70
C GLY A 54 1.22 -2.36 -14.70
N PHE A 55 2.44 -2.69 -15.18
CA PHE A 55 3.60 -2.82 -14.30
C PHE A 55 3.93 -1.49 -13.60
N GLN A 56 3.98 -0.38 -14.34
CA GLN A 56 4.27 0.93 -13.75
C GLN A 56 3.17 1.37 -12.77
N ASN A 57 1.90 1.13 -13.09
CA ASN A 57 0.78 1.44 -12.22
C ASN A 57 0.85 0.67 -10.89
N PHE A 58 1.12 -0.64 -10.97
CA PHE A 58 1.31 -1.46 -9.78
C PHE A 58 2.47 -0.95 -8.92
N MET A 59 3.64 -0.70 -9.54
CA MET A 59 4.80 -0.17 -8.86
C MET A 59 4.52 1.15 -8.16
N LYS A 60 3.74 2.04 -8.79
CA LYS A 60 3.40 3.34 -8.23
C LYS A 60 2.54 3.22 -6.97
N ILE A 61 1.51 2.39 -6.97
CA ILE A 61 0.64 2.18 -5.79
C ILE A 61 1.39 1.46 -4.69
N SER A 62 2.09 0.39 -5.04
CA SER A 62 2.80 -0.40 -4.03
C SER A 62 3.93 0.41 -3.37
N SER A 63 4.61 1.27 -4.12
CA SER A 63 5.64 2.16 -3.57
C SER A 63 5.04 3.24 -2.67
N TYR A 64 3.82 3.70 -2.95
CA TYR A 64 3.10 4.62 -2.06
C TYR A 64 2.82 3.96 -0.70
N MET A 65 2.31 2.73 -0.70
CA MET A 65 2.10 1.98 0.53
C MET A 65 3.40 1.59 1.24
N GLU A 66 4.49 1.36 0.50
CA GLU A 66 5.82 1.18 1.08
C GLU A 66 6.33 2.43 1.82
N LEU A 67 6.08 3.63 1.27
CA LEU A 67 6.37 4.89 1.94
C LEU A 67 5.56 5.02 3.23
N VAL A 68 4.24 4.80 3.17
CA VAL A 68 3.36 4.87 4.36
C VAL A 68 3.83 3.87 5.41
N GLY A 69 4.10 2.63 5.01
CA GLY A 69 4.61 1.59 5.91
C GLY A 69 5.95 1.97 6.53
N THR A 70 6.86 2.58 5.76
CA THR A 70 8.16 3.03 6.27
C THR A 70 7.99 4.05 7.40
N LEU A 71 7.07 5.01 7.25
CA LEU A 71 6.83 6.05 8.24
C LEU A 71 6.18 5.49 9.51
N VAL A 72 5.18 4.62 9.36
CA VAL A 72 4.49 3.99 10.50
C VAL A 72 5.41 3.03 11.25
N ASN A 73 6.19 2.21 10.53
CA ASN A 73 7.11 1.24 11.15
C ASN A 73 8.27 1.90 11.89
N ARG A 74 8.51 3.19 11.64
CA ARG A 74 9.50 4.02 12.34
C ARG A 74 8.87 4.93 13.40
N GLU A 75 7.59 4.76 13.70
CA GLU A 75 6.85 5.56 14.67
C GLU A 75 6.87 7.08 14.33
N VAL A 76 7.02 7.41 13.04
CA VAL A 76 6.99 8.79 12.53
C VAL A 76 5.57 9.22 12.18
N LEU A 77 4.71 8.26 11.85
CA LEU A 77 3.31 8.49 11.52
C LEU A 77 2.41 7.53 12.32
N SER A 78 1.35 8.06 12.91
CA SER A 78 0.33 7.29 13.63
C SER A 78 -0.32 6.19 12.76
N GLU A 79 -0.26 4.94 13.21
CA GLU A 79 -0.96 3.82 12.55
C GLU A 79 -2.48 3.94 12.65
N ASP A 80 -3.01 4.56 13.72
CA ASP A 80 -4.46 4.77 13.88
C ASP A 80 -5.01 5.59 12.71
N LEU A 81 -4.40 6.74 12.42
CA LEU A 81 -4.84 7.58 11.32
C LEU A 81 -4.66 6.89 9.96
N VAL A 82 -3.59 6.11 9.79
CA VAL A 82 -3.35 5.35 8.55
C VAL A 82 -4.41 4.27 8.35
N PHE A 83 -4.72 3.48 9.39
CA PHE A 83 -5.67 2.39 9.29
C PHE A 83 -7.12 2.88 9.22
N GLU A 84 -7.47 4.00 9.85
CA GLU A 84 -8.78 4.64 9.67
C GLU A 84 -8.97 5.18 8.24
N MET A 85 -7.90 5.62 7.56
CA MET A 85 -7.98 6.18 6.20
C MET A 85 -7.85 5.12 5.09
N TRP A 86 -6.93 4.17 5.23
CA TRP A 86 -6.55 3.23 4.17
C TRP A 86 -6.79 1.76 4.53
N GLY A 87 -7.24 1.44 5.75
CA GLY A 87 -7.53 0.06 6.16
C GLY A 87 -6.29 -0.86 6.08
N ASP A 88 -6.47 -2.03 5.49
CA ASP A 88 -5.39 -2.99 5.21
C ASP A 88 -4.54 -2.61 3.99
N GLY A 89 -4.80 -1.43 3.40
CA GLY A 89 -4.10 -0.92 2.24
C GLY A 89 -4.21 -1.83 1.01
N ASP A 90 -5.29 -2.59 0.85
CA ASP A 90 -5.50 -3.53 -0.27
C ASP A 90 -4.47 -4.67 -0.35
N TRP A 91 -3.93 -5.06 0.80
CA TRP A 91 -2.86 -6.06 0.89
C TRP A 91 -3.20 -7.36 0.17
N GLU A 92 -4.40 -7.93 0.38
CA GLU A 92 -4.74 -9.22 -0.21
C GLU A 92 -4.77 -9.18 -1.75
N LYS A 93 -4.99 -8.01 -2.35
CA LYS A 93 -4.90 -7.82 -3.80
C LYS A 93 -3.44 -7.69 -4.28
N ALA A 94 -2.58 -7.01 -3.54
CA ALA A 94 -1.18 -6.79 -3.91
C ALA A 94 -0.27 -7.98 -3.60
N LYS A 95 -0.51 -8.68 -2.49
CA LYS A 95 0.28 -9.78 -1.91
C LYS A 95 0.75 -10.85 -2.91
N PRO A 96 -0.11 -11.47 -3.75
CA PRO A 96 0.35 -12.51 -4.68
C PRO A 96 1.38 -11.97 -5.68
N ILE A 97 1.23 -10.70 -6.08
CA ILE A 97 2.11 -10.04 -7.03
C ILE A 97 3.44 -9.70 -6.37
N ILE A 98 3.40 -9.09 -5.17
CA ILE A 98 4.60 -8.74 -4.40
C ILE A 98 5.45 -9.97 -4.12
N TYR A 99 4.84 -11.06 -3.63
CA TYR A 99 5.57 -12.29 -3.33
C TYR A 99 6.17 -12.94 -4.58
N GLY A 100 5.45 -12.92 -5.71
CA GLY A 100 5.99 -13.39 -6.98
C GLY A 100 7.17 -12.56 -7.46
N MET A 101 7.08 -11.22 -7.40
CA MET A 101 8.18 -10.32 -7.75
C MET A 101 9.42 -10.54 -6.88
N ARG A 102 9.24 -10.73 -5.56
CA ARG A 102 10.37 -11.04 -4.66
C ARG A 102 11.14 -12.28 -5.10
N LYS A 103 10.41 -13.34 -5.48
CA LYS A 103 10.99 -14.60 -5.95
C LYS A 103 11.66 -14.43 -7.32
N ASP A 104 10.97 -13.82 -8.27
CA ASP A 104 11.43 -13.65 -9.66
C ASP A 104 12.66 -12.75 -9.78
N LEU A 105 12.68 -11.66 -9.00
CA LEU A 105 13.77 -10.68 -9.02
C LEU A 105 14.87 -10.98 -7.99
N ALA A 106 14.74 -12.06 -7.21
CA ALA A 106 15.61 -12.38 -6.08
C ALA A 106 15.77 -11.21 -5.08
N MET A 107 14.70 -10.47 -4.83
CA MET A 107 14.66 -9.30 -3.93
C MET A 107 13.78 -9.59 -2.71
N PRO A 108 14.26 -10.30 -1.68
CA PRO A 108 13.43 -10.75 -0.57
C PRO A 108 12.79 -9.61 0.25
N ARG A 109 13.41 -8.43 0.25
CA ARG A 109 12.97 -7.24 1.00
C ARG A 109 12.10 -6.27 0.16
N PHE A 110 11.76 -6.63 -1.07
CA PHE A 110 10.96 -5.75 -1.93
C PHE A 110 9.58 -5.50 -1.30
N LEU A 111 9.24 -4.24 -1.03
CA LEU A 111 8.00 -3.82 -0.38
C LEU A 111 7.78 -4.47 1.00
N GLU A 112 8.84 -4.60 1.80
CA GLU A 112 8.74 -5.19 3.14
C GLU A 112 7.98 -4.31 4.12
N ASN A 113 8.07 -2.98 4.02
CA ASN A 113 7.45 -2.09 5.00
C ASN A 113 5.94 -2.05 4.80
N TYR A 114 5.48 -2.15 3.56
CA TYR A 114 4.08 -2.35 3.24
C TYR A 114 3.54 -3.62 3.91
N GLU A 115 4.24 -4.76 3.78
CA GLU A 115 3.82 -5.99 4.44
C GLU A 115 3.84 -5.90 5.98
N ILE A 116 4.87 -5.27 6.56
CA ILE A 116 4.95 -5.10 8.02
C ILE A 116 3.81 -4.22 8.51
N LEU A 117 3.47 -3.14 7.79
CA LEU A 117 2.36 -2.25 8.11
C LEU A 117 1.04 -3.02 8.18
N VAL A 118 0.69 -3.72 7.10
CA VAL A 118 -0.62 -4.38 6.98
C VAL A 118 -0.76 -5.60 7.89
N LYS A 119 0.35 -6.22 8.33
CA LYS A 119 0.34 -7.25 9.38
C LYS A 119 -0.09 -6.73 10.75
N LYS A 120 0.02 -5.42 11.01
CA LYS A 120 -0.47 -4.81 12.25
C LYS A 120 -1.98 -4.55 12.21
N TYR A 121 -2.58 -4.45 11.02
CA TYR A 121 -3.99 -4.08 10.85
C TYR A 121 -4.98 -5.01 11.58
N PRO A 122 -4.87 -6.35 11.55
CA PRO A 122 -5.82 -7.22 12.25
C PRO A 122 -5.87 -6.98 13.76
N GLU A 123 -4.70 -6.84 14.41
CA GLU A 123 -4.62 -6.55 15.85
C GLU A 123 -5.17 -5.16 16.16
N TRP A 124 -4.91 -4.18 15.29
CA TRP A 124 -5.48 -2.85 15.40
C TRP A 124 -7.01 -2.86 15.28
N ALA A 125 -7.56 -3.58 14.30
CA ALA A 125 -9.00 -3.67 14.06
C ALA A 125 -9.75 -4.37 15.20
N GLU A 126 -9.14 -5.37 15.83
CA GLU A 126 -9.69 -6.03 17.03
C GLU A 126 -9.80 -5.04 18.20
N LYS A 127 -8.79 -4.18 18.39
CA LYS A 127 -8.77 -3.16 19.44
C LYS A 127 -9.66 -1.94 19.14
N ASN A 128 -9.99 -1.73 17.87
CA ASN A 128 -10.77 -0.60 17.38
C ASN A 128 -12.02 -1.12 16.64
N PRO A 129 -12.99 -1.68 17.37
CA PRO A 129 -14.18 -2.25 16.75
C PRO A 129 -14.98 -1.21 15.99
N ILE A 130 -15.76 -1.69 15.02
CA ILE A 130 -16.67 -0.88 14.20
C ILE A 130 -17.54 0.02 15.10
N LYS A 131 -17.57 1.32 14.77
CA LYS A 131 -18.21 2.37 15.57
C LYS A 131 -19.69 2.64 15.20
N ILE A 132 -20.27 1.82 14.31
CA ILE A 132 -21.65 1.94 13.81
C ILE A 132 -22.57 0.85 14.35
#